data_AF-Q5DBT4-F1
#
_entry.id   AF-Q5DBT4-F1
#
_cell.length_a   1.000
_cell.length_b   1.000
_cell.length_c   1.000
_cell.angle_alpha   90.00
_cell.angle_beta   90.00
_cell.angle_gamma   90.00
#
_symmetry.space_group_name_H-M   'P 1'
#
loop_
_entity.id
_entity.type
_entity.pdbx_description
1 polymer ?
#
loop_
_entity_poly.entity_id
_entity_poly.type
_entity_poly.pdbx_seq_one_letter_code
_entity_poly.pdbx_strand_id
1 'polypeptide(L)'
;MGAKYAMQLAERLYTKGFISYPRTETKIFPPDLDLKSLVRVQTQDFRWSDFANRILERGPNPRNGKSSDKAHPPIHPLKAGDSLQGDEARLYELVTRHFLACLSADAEGAETIVRLCIGKPTLPRTSSSSACMGNLLTP
;
A
#
# COMPACT_ATOMS: atom_id res chain seq x y z
N MET A 1 -11.92 -14.72 9.72
CA MET A 1 -10.67 -15.29 10.28
C MET A 1 -10.35 -14.51 11.55
N GLY A 2 -10.25 -15.16 12.72
CA GLY A 2 -9.93 -14.46 13.98
C GLY A 2 -8.45 -14.10 14.08
N ALA A 3 -8.10 -13.03 14.81
CA ALA A 3 -6.72 -12.53 14.89
C ALA A 3 -5.70 -13.58 15.36
N LYS A 4 -6.06 -14.38 16.40
CA LYS A 4 -5.23 -15.48 16.89
C LYS A 4 -4.96 -16.54 15.82
N TYR A 5 -5.99 -16.89 15.06
CA TYR A 5 -5.88 -17.90 14.00
C TYR A 5 -5.08 -17.38 12.81
N ALA A 6 -5.26 -16.10 12.43
CA ALA A 6 -4.45 -15.45 11.40
C ALA A 6 -2.96 -15.43 11.77
N MET A 7 -2.63 -15.14 13.03
CA MET A 7 -1.23 -15.17 13.51
C MET A 7 -0.63 -16.58 13.42
N GLN A 8 -1.39 -17.62 13.80
CA GLN A 8 -0.93 -19.02 13.67
C GLN A 8 -0.68 -19.42 12.20
N LEU A 9 -1.54 -18.97 11.28
CA LEU A 9 -1.32 -19.22 9.84
C LEU A 9 -0.12 -18.43 9.32
N ALA A 10 0.08 -17.19 9.75
CA ALA A 10 1.24 -16.39 9.38
C ALA A 10 2.55 -17.06 9.84
N GLU A 11 2.59 -17.60 11.06
CA GLU A 11 3.74 -18.36 11.57
C GLU A 11 4.03 -19.61 10.75
N ARG A 12 2.99 -20.32 10.30
CA ARG A 12 3.15 -21.48 9.40
C ARG A 12 3.71 -21.06 8.04
N LEU A 13 3.20 -19.97 7.45
CA LEU A 13 3.70 -19.43 6.20
C LEU A 13 5.16 -18.98 6.31
N TYR A 14 5.53 -18.36 7.43
CA TYR A 14 6.91 -17.99 7.75
C TYR A 14 7.82 -19.22 7.87
N THR A 15 7.39 -20.24 8.61
CA THR A 15 8.15 -21.49 8.78
C THR A 15 8.37 -22.21 7.45
N LYS A 16 7.38 -22.16 6.55
CA LYS A 16 7.48 -22.68 5.17
C LYS A 16 8.32 -21.78 4.24
N GLY A 17 8.64 -20.56 4.66
CA GLY A 17 9.45 -19.59 3.92
C GLY A 17 8.69 -18.84 2.82
N PHE A 18 7.37 -18.69 2.94
CA PHE A 18 6.56 -17.91 1.98
C PHE A 18 6.53 -16.41 2.31
N ILE A 19 6.59 -16.05 3.59
CA ILE A 19 6.55 -14.66 4.06
C ILE A 19 7.68 -14.37 5.03
N SER A 20 8.04 -13.09 5.18
CA SER A 20 8.93 -12.63 6.25
C SER A 20 8.29 -12.72 7.64
N TYR A 21 9.09 -12.50 8.68
CA TYR A 21 8.68 -12.70 10.07
C TYR A 21 7.44 -11.86 10.44
N PRO A 22 6.32 -12.48 10.86
CA PRO A 22 5.01 -11.81 10.95
C PRO A 22 4.78 -11.01 12.24
N ARG A 23 5.74 -11.01 13.17
CA ARG A 23 5.64 -10.31 14.46
C ARG A 23 6.56 -9.09 14.46
N THR A 24 6.24 -8.12 13.61
CA THR A 24 6.99 -6.85 13.47
C THR A 24 6.04 -5.66 13.45
N GLU A 25 6.52 -4.52 13.96
CA GLU A 25 5.84 -3.22 13.88
C GLU A 25 6.44 -2.30 12.80
N THR A 26 7.43 -2.80 12.06
CA THR A 26 8.12 -2.07 11.01
C THR A 26 7.22 -1.83 9.82
N LYS A 27 7.16 -0.57 9.39
CA LYS A 27 6.40 -0.10 8.23
C LYS A 27 7.32 0.57 7.20
N ILE A 28 8.63 0.42 7.34
CA ILE A 28 9.65 1.03 6.49
C ILE A 28 10.45 -0.08 5.84
N PHE A 29 10.46 -0.14 4.51
CA PHE A 29 11.34 -1.05 3.78
C PHE A 29 12.77 -0.49 3.82
N PRO A 30 13.77 -1.28 4.26
CA PRO A 30 15.15 -0.83 4.30
C PRO A 30 15.69 -0.66 2.87
N PRO A 31 16.59 0.31 2.63
CA PRO A 31 17.11 0.61 1.29
C PRO A 31 17.93 -0.55 0.70
N ASP A 32 18.51 -1.39 1.56
CA ASP A 32 19.33 -2.53 1.15
C ASP A 32 18.49 -3.75 0.71
N LEU A 33 17.16 -3.72 0.92
CA LEU A 33 16.28 -4.80 0.49
C LEU A 33 15.99 -4.67 -1.00
N ASP A 34 16.32 -5.70 -1.76
CA ASP A 34 16.04 -5.76 -3.19
C ASP A 34 14.55 -6.02 -3.47
N LEU A 35 13.77 -4.94 -3.46
CA LEU A 35 12.34 -4.97 -3.76
C LEU A 35 12.05 -5.46 -5.18
N LYS A 36 12.97 -5.24 -6.14
CA LYS A 36 12.75 -5.63 -7.54
C LYS A 36 12.76 -7.15 -7.69
N SER A 37 13.69 -7.85 -7.05
CA SER A 37 13.70 -9.32 -7.09
C SER A 37 12.47 -9.91 -6.40
N LEU A 38 12.05 -9.34 -5.27
CA LEU A 38 10.83 -9.78 -4.57
C LEU A 38 9.58 -9.64 -5.45
N VAL A 39 9.41 -8.50 -6.14
CA VAL A 39 8.31 -8.32 -7.10
C VAL A 39 8.42 -9.29 -8.28
N ARG A 40 9.63 -9.55 -8.78
CA ARG A 40 9.86 -10.49 -9.88
C ARG A 40 9.46 -11.91 -9.54
N VAL A 41 9.63 -12.36 -8.29
CA VAL A 41 9.14 -13.68 -7.87
C VAL A 41 7.61 -13.75 -7.95
N GLN A 42 6.92 -12.64 -7.67
CA GLN A 42 5.46 -12.58 -7.71
C GLN A 42 4.86 -12.50 -9.12
N THR A 43 5.67 -12.35 -10.18
CA THR A 43 5.16 -12.39 -11.56
C THR A 43 4.76 -13.79 -12.00
N GLN A 44 5.12 -14.83 -11.23
CA GLN A 44 4.76 -16.23 -11.50
C GLN A 44 3.28 -16.52 -11.22
N ASP A 45 2.67 -15.76 -10.30
CA ASP A 45 1.26 -15.96 -9.92
C ASP A 45 0.33 -15.21 -10.88
N PHE A 46 -0.48 -15.96 -11.62
CA PHE A 46 -1.37 -15.42 -12.65
C PHE A 46 -2.37 -14.38 -12.13
N ARG A 47 -2.72 -14.40 -10.84
CA ARG A 47 -3.76 -13.52 -10.27
C ARG A 47 -3.35 -12.06 -10.22
N TRP A 48 -2.05 -11.77 -10.13
CA TRP A 48 -1.50 -10.41 -10.04
C TRP A 48 -0.22 -10.21 -10.84
N SER A 49 0.20 -11.19 -11.65
CA SER A 49 1.37 -11.12 -12.52
C SER A 49 1.43 -9.81 -13.33
N ASP A 50 0.33 -9.43 -13.99
CA ASP A 50 0.23 -8.18 -14.76
C ASP A 50 0.44 -6.92 -13.89
N PHE A 51 0.01 -6.95 -12.63
CA PHE A 51 0.23 -5.86 -11.70
C PHE A 51 1.68 -5.79 -11.24
N ALA A 52 2.29 -6.94 -10.94
CA ALA A 52 3.71 -7.05 -10.60
C ALA A 52 4.61 -6.58 -11.76
N ASN A 53 4.29 -6.97 -13.00
CA ASN A 53 5.02 -6.52 -14.19
C ASN A 53 4.97 -5.00 -14.37
N ARG A 54 3.79 -4.38 -14.20
CA ARG A 54 3.66 -2.91 -14.23
C ARG A 54 4.49 -2.19 -13.17
N ILE A 55 4.63 -2.79 -11.97
CA ILE A 55 5.51 -2.26 -10.93
C ILE A 55 6.98 -2.37 -11.35
N LEU A 56 7.39 -3.47 -11.97
CA LEU A 56 8.76 -3.64 -12.47
C LEU A 56 9.10 -2.64 -13.59
N GLU A 57 8.16 -2.36 -14.47
CA GLU A 57 8.31 -1.38 -15.56
C GLU A 57 8.45 0.06 -15.04
N ARG A 58 7.62 0.45 -14.08
CA ARG A 58 7.67 1.80 -13.47
C ARG A 58 8.80 1.96 -12.45
N GLY A 59 9.23 0.85 -11.85
CA GLY A 59 10.12 0.82 -10.70
C GLY A 59 9.33 0.80 -9.38
N PRO A 60 9.72 -0.04 -8.39
CA PRO A 60 9.04 -0.11 -7.10
C PRO A 60 9.22 1.19 -6.32
N ASN A 61 8.11 1.78 -5.89
CA ASN A 61 8.09 3.00 -5.07
C ASN A 61 7.43 2.71 -3.70
N PRO A 62 8.17 2.21 -2.71
CA PRO A 62 7.60 1.82 -1.42
C PRO A 62 7.05 3.01 -0.65
N ARG A 63 5.75 2.96 -0.33
CA ARG A 63 5.11 3.91 0.58
C ARG A 63 5.47 3.59 2.03
N ASN A 64 6.60 4.16 2.48
CA ASN A 64 7.11 3.96 3.83
C ASN A 64 6.28 4.69 4.90
N GLY A 65 6.03 4.01 6.02
CA GLY A 65 5.41 4.56 7.21
C GLY A 65 6.40 5.30 8.13
N LYS A 66 6.03 5.45 9.41
CA LYS A 66 6.83 6.17 10.42
C LYS A 66 7.51 5.28 11.47
N SER A 67 7.18 3.98 11.52
CA SER A 67 7.67 3.04 12.54
C SER A 67 8.68 2.04 11.96
N SER A 68 9.76 1.78 12.71
CA SER A 68 10.77 0.78 12.38
C SER A 68 11.37 0.23 13.67
N ASP A 69 11.37 -1.09 13.82
CA ASP A 69 12.05 -1.83 14.88
C ASP A 69 13.56 -2.01 14.62
N LYS A 70 14.04 -1.62 13.42
CA LYS A 70 15.42 -1.74 12.92
C LYS A 70 15.95 -3.17 12.80
N ALA A 71 15.17 -4.18 13.18
CA ALA A 71 15.59 -5.58 13.19
C ALA A 71 14.94 -6.37 12.04
N HIS A 72 13.71 -6.02 11.68
CA HIS A 72 12.95 -6.73 10.66
C HIS A 72 12.29 -5.75 9.67
N PRO A 73 12.33 -6.05 8.36
CA PRO A 73 11.54 -5.31 7.37
C PRO A 73 10.04 -5.62 7.56
N PRO A 74 9.14 -4.83 6.94
CA PRO A 74 7.71 -5.10 6.94
C PRO A 74 7.39 -6.50 6.43
N ILE A 75 6.20 -7.02 6.79
CA ILE A 75 5.74 -8.33 6.33
C ILE A 75 5.62 -8.31 4.79
N HIS A 76 6.36 -9.17 4.11
CA HIS A 76 6.40 -9.25 2.65
C HIS A 76 6.57 -10.70 2.16
N PRO A 77 6.10 -11.02 0.94
CA PRO A 77 6.24 -12.35 0.37
C PRO A 77 7.66 -12.60 -0.15
N LEU A 78 8.15 -13.82 0.03
CA LEU A 78 9.50 -14.26 -0.37
C LEU A 78 9.50 -15.24 -1.55
N LYS A 79 8.41 -15.98 -1.75
CA LYS A 79 8.26 -17.05 -2.76
C LYS A 79 6.89 -16.97 -3.41
N ALA A 80 6.71 -17.54 -4.60
CA ALA A 80 5.40 -17.67 -5.23
C ALA A 80 4.50 -18.64 -4.44
N GLY A 81 3.21 -18.31 -4.34
CA GLY A 81 2.26 -19.00 -3.44
C GLY A 81 1.35 -20.03 -4.10
N ASP A 82 1.64 -20.48 -5.33
CA ASP A 82 0.73 -21.30 -6.15
C ASP A 82 0.34 -22.65 -5.51
N SER A 83 1.17 -23.16 -4.59
CA SER A 83 0.93 -24.42 -3.88
C SER A 83 0.07 -24.28 -2.63
N LEU A 84 -0.23 -23.05 -2.18
CA LEU A 84 -1.02 -22.81 -0.98
C LEU A 84 -2.51 -23.03 -1.23
N GLN A 85 -3.22 -23.54 -0.24
CA GLN A 85 -4.67 -23.79 -0.32
C GLN A 85 -5.41 -23.27 0.91
N GLY A 86 -6.73 -23.14 0.78
CA GLY A 86 -7.61 -22.78 1.89
C GLY A 86 -7.27 -21.44 2.52
N ASP A 87 -7.23 -21.41 3.85
CA ASP A 87 -7.02 -20.18 4.63
C ASP A 87 -5.56 -19.68 4.58
N GLU A 88 -4.59 -20.55 4.40
CA GLU A 88 -3.18 -20.17 4.18
C GLU A 88 -3.04 -19.35 2.88
N ALA A 89 -3.71 -19.81 1.81
CA ALA A 89 -3.71 -19.10 0.53
C ALA A 89 -4.37 -17.72 0.63
N ARG A 90 -5.48 -17.60 1.36
CA ARG A 90 -6.18 -16.32 1.56
C ARG A 90 -5.32 -15.31 2.33
N LEU A 91 -4.64 -15.77 3.38
CA LEU A 91 -3.76 -14.89 4.15
C LEU A 91 -2.52 -14.48 3.34
N TYR A 92 -1.92 -15.43 2.62
CA TYR A 92 -0.79 -15.16 1.72
C TYR A 92 -1.16 -14.16 0.61
N GLU A 93 -2.35 -14.32 0.01
CA GLU A 93 -2.88 -13.40 -1.00
C GLU A 93 -3.05 -11.98 -0.44
N LEU A 94 -3.57 -11.84 0.78
CA LEU A 94 -3.69 -10.54 1.44
C LEU A 94 -2.33 -9.86 1.62
N VAL A 95 -1.34 -10.59 2.15
CA VAL A 95 0.01 -10.09 2.35
C VAL A 95 0.64 -9.67 1.02
N THR A 96 0.51 -10.50 -0.01
CA THR A 96 1.12 -10.24 -1.33
C THR A 96 0.50 -9.05 -2.03
N ARG A 97 -0.84 -8.96 -2.04
CA ARG A 97 -1.54 -7.81 -2.62
C ARG A 97 -1.22 -6.52 -1.90
N HIS A 98 -1.16 -6.57 -0.56
CA HIS A 98 -0.77 -5.41 0.23
C HIS A 98 0.65 -4.96 -0.10
N PHE A 99 1.60 -5.90 -0.17
CA PHE A 99 2.98 -5.61 -0.56
C PHE A 99 3.07 -4.96 -1.94
N LEU A 100 2.44 -5.55 -2.97
CA LEU A 100 2.45 -4.99 -4.32
C LEU A 100 1.78 -3.61 -4.37
N ALA A 101 0.65 -3.44 -3.66
CA ALA A 101 -0.03 -2.15 -3.59
C ALA A 101 0.84 -1.07 -2.93
N CYS A 102 1.58 -1.40 -1.87
CA CYS A 102 2.52 -0.49 -1.21
C CYS A 102 3.68 -0.06 -2.12
N LEU A 103 4.02 -0.83 -3.15
CA LEU A 103 5.04 -0.50 -4.14
C LEU A 103 4.49 0.22 -5.37
N SER A 104 3.17 0.27 -5.51
CA SER A 104 2.49 0.90 -6.63
C SER A 104 2.28 2.40 -6.40
N ALA A 105 2.01 3.14 -7.48
CA ALA A 105 1.70 4.56 -7.40
C ALA A 105 0.35 4.79 -6.70
N ASP A 106 0.23 5.94 -6.04
CA ASP A 106 -1.04 6.37 -5.45
C ASP A 106 -2.12 6.52 -6.54
N ALA A 107 -3.36 6.17 -6.19
CA ALA A 107 -4.49 6.35 -7.09
C ALA A 107 -4.83 7.85 -7.24
N GLU A 108 -4.93 8.31 -8.48
CA GLU A 108 -5.34 9.68 -8.80
C GLU A 108 -6.86 9.74 -8.93
N GLY A 109 -7.51 10.55 -8.09
CA GLY A 109 -8.95 10.79 -8.11
C GLY A 109 -9.28 12.23 -8.47
N ALA A 110 -10.41 12.44 -9.15
CA ALA A 110 -10.92 13.77 -9.46
C ALA A 110 -12.11 14.10 -8.53
N GLU A 111 -11.98 15.18 -7.75
CA GLU A 111 -13.06 15.70 -6.90
C GLU A 111 -13.57 17.02 -7.47
N THR A 112 -14.89 17.14 -7.66
CA THR A 112 -15.54 18.38 -8.10
C THR A 112 -16.47 18.88 -7.00
N ILE A 113 -16.15 20.04 -6.42
CA ILE A 113 -16.94 20.66 -5.34
C ILE A 113 -17.75 21.82 -5.93
N VAL A 114 -19.07 21.65 -6.06
CA VAL A 114 -19.99 22.73 -6.46
C VAL A 114 -20.57 23.38 -5.21
N ARG A 115 -20.25 24.65 -4.98
CA ARG A 115 -20.81 25.46 -3.89
C ARG A 115 -21.95 26.34 -4.41
N LEU A 116 -23.18 26.02 -4.02
CA LEU A 116 -24.37 26.80 -4.36
C LEU A 116 -24.76 27.67 -3.16
N CYS A 117 -24.84 28.98 -3.36
CA CYS A 117 -25.39 29.92 -2.39
C CYS A 117 -26.78 30.36 -2.84
N ILE A 118 -27.81 30.12 -2.02
CA ILE A 118 -29.18 30.60 -2.27
C ILE A 118 -29.52 31.63 -1.20
N GLY A 119 -29.68 32.89 -1.63
CA GLY A 119 -29.89 34.05 -0.76
C GLY A 119 -28.69 35.02 -0.76
N LYS A 120 -28.88 36.23 -0.21
CA LYS A 120 -27.78 37.20 -0.06
C LYS A 120 -26.73 36.65 0.92
N PRO A 121 -25.43 36.77 0.63
CA PRO A 121 -24.39 36.31 1.55
C PRO A 121 -24.45 37.15 2.83
N THR A 122 -24.88 36.53 3.93
CA THR A 122 -24.63 37.10 5.26
C THR A 122 -23.14 36.92 5.51
N LEU A 123 -22.37 37.99 5.34
CA LEU A 123 -20.97 38.02 5.73
C LEU A 123 -20.87 37.63 7.21
N PRO A 124 -20.12 36.57 7.59
CA PRO A 124 -19.70 36.45 8.97
C PRO A 124 -18.79 37.64 9.27
N ARG A 125 -19.22 38.51 10.19
CA ARG A 125 -18.37 39.54 10.79
C ARG A 125 -17.35 38.86 11.71
N THR A 126 -16.32 38.29 11.13
CA THR A 126 -15.06 38.03 11.82
C THR A 126 -13.95 38.64 10.98
N SER A 127 -13.40 39.72 11.52
CA SER A 127 -12.20 40.37 11.01
C SER A 127 -11.01 39.42 11.13
N SER A 128 -10.65 38.77 10.03
CA SER A 128 -9.27 38.35 9.80
C SER A 128 -9.00 38.41 8.29
N SER A 129 -8.32 39.47 7.89
CA SER A 129 -7.79 39.64 6.54
C SER A 129 -6.88 38.48 6.18
N SER A 130 -7.20 37.76 5.11
CA SER A 130 -6.18 37.09 4.30
C SER A 130 -6.59 37.25 2.84
N ALA A 131 -5.80 38.04 2.12
CA ALA A 131 -5.94 38.29 0.70
C ALA A 131 -5.51 37.04 -0.07
N CYS A 132 -6.41 36.47 -0.86
CA CYS A 132 -6.02 35.57 -1.95
C CYS A 132 -6.31 36.28 -3.26
N MET A 133 -5.23 36.84 -3.81
CA MET A 133 -5.17 37.42 -5.15
C MET A 133 -5.47 36.33 -6.17
N GLY A 134 -6.31 36.67 -7.15
CA GLY A 134 -6.69 35.77 -8.22
C GLY A 134 -5.52 35.43 -9.15
N ASN A 135 -5.64 34.28 -9.79
CA ASN A 135 -5.07 34.08 -11.11
C ASN A 135 -6.18 33.59 -12.03
N LEU A 136 -6.51 34.44 -13.00
CA LEU A 136 -7.27 34.09 -14.19
C LEU A 136 -6.51 33.00 -14.95
N LEU A 137 -7.22 31.95 -15.35
CA LEU A 137 -6.82 31.09 -16.45
C LEU A 137 -8.07 30.76 -17.26
N THR A 138 -8.18 31.41 -18.41
CA THR A 138 -8.71 30.85 -19.66
C THR A 138 -8.09 31.61 -20.84
N PRO A 139 -8.12 31.07 -22.06
CA PRO A 139 -8.44 29.70 -22.46
C PRO A 139 -7.21 28.81 -22.73
#